data_AF-A0A7X8LBR1-F1
#
_entry.id   AF-A0A7X8LBR1-F1
#
_cell.length_a   1.000
_cell.length_b   1.000
_cell.length_c   1.000
_cell.angle_alpha   90.00
_cell.angle_beta   90.00
_cell.angle_gamma   90.00
#
_symmetry.space_group_name_H-M   'P 1'
#
loop_
_entity.id
_entity.type
_entity.pdbx_description
1 polymer ?
#
loop_
_entity_poly.entity_id
_entity_poly.type
_entity_poly.pdbx_seq_one_letter_code
_entity_poly.pdbx_strand_id
1 'polypeptide(L)' 'MKKILHWAEQITFYVGLLIAGYAFFRIYVSRKGLPPGACPVDDNRVWMYTAIGCLFISIILSYIQKQQNNKGQGENQKK' A
#
# COMPACT_ATOMS: atom_id res chain seq x y z
N MET A 1 -2.17 1.65 -22.90
CA MET A 1 -1.90 0.85 -21.67
C MET A 1 -1.28 1.66 -20.52
N LYS A 2 -0.34 2.59 -20.76
CA LYS A 2 0.30 3.39 -19.69
C LYS A 2 -0.65 4.17 -18.76
N LYS A 3 -1.72 4.76 -19.31
CA LYS A 3 -2.74 5.48 -18.51
C LYS A 3 -3.44 4.55 -17.49
N ILE A 4 -3.80 3.34 -17.89
CA ILE A 4 -4.54 2.39 -17.04
C ILE A 4 -3.65 1.96 -15.86
N LEU A 5 -2.36 1.72 -16.12
CA LEU A 5 -1.40 1.34 -15.09
C LEU A 5 -1.15 2.48 -14.08
N HIS A 6 -1.12 3.73 -14.54
CA HIS A 6 -0.97 4.90 -13.67
C HIS A 6 -2.18 5.08 -12.74
N TRP A 7 -3.39 4.96 -13.28
CA TRP A 7 -4.61 5.01 -12.46
C TRP A 7 -4.68 3.85 -11.46
N ALA A 8 -4.29 2.65 -11.87
CA ALA A 8 -4.26 1.48 -10.98
C ALA A 8 -3.26 1.66 -9.81
N GLU A 9 -2.08 2.22 -10.07
CA GLU A 9 -1.08 2.51 -9.03
C GLU A 9 -1.60 3.52 -8.02
N GLN A 10 -2.14 4.65 -8.48
CA GLN A 10 -2.69 5.69 -7.62
C GLN A 10 -3.85 5.16 -6.75
N ILE A 11 -4.80 4.43 -7.35
CA ILE A 11 -5.93 3.86 -6.62
C ILE A 11 -5.45 2.86 -5.57
N THR A 12 -4.55 1.94 -5.95
CA THR A 12 -4.03 0.92 -5.03
C THR A 12 -3.27 1.56 -3.87
N PHE A 13 -2.53 2.64 -4.13
CA PHE A 13 -1.83 3.40 -3.11
C PHE A 13 -2.80 4.08 -2.13
N TYR A 14 -3.80 4.83 -2.63
CA TYR A 14 -4.78 5.50 -1.76
C TYR A 14 -5.63 4.51 -0.96
N VAL A 15 -6.05 3.41 -1.57
CA VAL A 15 -6.78 2.35 -0.88
C VAL A 15 -5.92 1.70 0.18
N GLY A 16 -4.65 1.38 -0.13
CA GLY A 16 -3.70 0.85 0.84
C GLY A 16 -3.47 1.80 2.02
N LEU A 17 -3.35 3.11 1.75
CA LEU A 17 -3.18 4.13 2.77
C LEU A 17 -4.41 4.25 3.69
N LEU A 18 -5.62 4.20 3.13
CA LEU A 18 -6.86 4.23 3.91
C LEU A 18 -7.00 3.00 4.80
N ILE A 19 -6.72 1.80 4.27
CA ILE A 19 -6.77 0.55 5.05
C ILE A 19 -5.72 0.57 6.16
N ALA A 20 -4.51 1.07 5.87
CA ALA A 20 -3.45 1.23 6.87
C ALA A 20 -3.86 2.20 7.99
N GLY A 21 -4.44 3.36 7.63
CA GLY A 21 -4.96 4.33 8.60
C GLY A 21 -6.07 3.75 9.47
N TYR A 22 -7.01 3.01 8.88
CA TYR A 22 -8.08 2.32 9.60
C TYR A 22 -7.53 1.27 10.57
N ALA A 23 -6.61 0.42 10.11
CA ALA A 23 -5.98 -0.60 10.94
C ALA A 23 -5.21 0.04 12.11
N PHE A 24 -4.48 1.12 11.86
CA PHE A 24 -3.77 1.87 12.89
C PHE A 24 -4.73 2.48 13.92
N PHE A 25 -5.82 3.09 13.46
CA PHE A 25 -6.84 3.66 14.32
C PHE A 25 -7.48 2.60 15.24
N ARG A 26 -7.84 1.43 14.69
CA ARG A 26 -8.37 0.29 15.46
C ARG A 26 -7.39 -0.17 16.54
N ILE A 27 -6.11 -0.28 16.20
CA ILE A 27 -5.05 -0.64 17.16
C ILE A 27 -4.94 0.42 18.25
N TYR A 28 -4.95 1.71 17.89
CA TYR A 28 -4.84 2.81 18.84
C TYR A 28 -6.01 2.81 19.84
N VAL A 29 -7.25 2.72 19.35
CA VAL A 29 -8.45 2.68 20.21
C VAL A 29 -8.42 1.46 21.13
N SER A 30 -8.06 0.29 20.60
CA SER A 30 -7.96 -0.93 21.39
C SER A 30 -6.90 -0.81 22.49
N ARG A 31 -5.72 -0.25 22.19
CA ARG A 31 -4.65 -0.07 23.17
C ARG A 31 -4.96 0.97 24.25
N LYS A 32 -5.78 1.98 23.93
CA LYS A 32 -6.05 3.12 24.83
C LYS A 32 -6.81 2.75 26.10
N GLY A 33 -7.61 1.67 26.05
CA GLY A 33 -8.37 1.16 27.19
C GLY A 33 -7.68 0.06 27.97
N LEU A 34 -6.51 -0.41 27.53
CA LEU A 34 -5.81 -1.53 28.14
C LEU A 34 -4.71 -1.07 29.11
N PRO A 35 -4.56 -1.73 30.27
CA PRO A 35 -3.45 -1.46 31.17
C PRO A 35 -2.10 -1.80 30.50
N PRO A 36 -1.00 -1.16 30.93
CA PRO A 36 0.32 -1.41 30.37
C PRO A 36 0.68 -2.89 30.51
N GLY A 37 1.06 -3.52 29.40
CA GLY A 37 1.42 -4.94 29.36
C GLY A 37 0.27 -5.92 29.12
N ALA A 38 -0.99 -5.47 29.02
CA ALA A 38 -2.09 -6.34 28.62
C ALA A 38 -2.07 -6.61 27.11
N CYS A 39 -2.26 -7.88 26.74
CA CYS A 39 -2.39 -8.28 25.33
C CYS A 39 -3.70 -7.71 24.75
N PRO A 40 -3.65 -7.06 23.57
CA PRO A 40 -4.86 -6.57 22.91
C PRO A 40 -5.84 -7.73 22.66
N VAL A 41 -7.10 -7.52 23.04
CA VAL A 41 -8.18 -8.53 22.99
C VAL A 41 -8.69 -8.77 21.55
N ASP A 42 -8.50 -7.78 20.67
CA ASP A 42 -8.97 -7.81 19.29
C ASP A 42 -7.81 -8.20 18.35
N ASP A 43 -7.98 -9.27 17.58
CA ASP A 43 -6.96 -9.78 16.64
C ASP A 43 -6.98 -8.96 15.33
N ASN A 44 -6.50 -7.72 15.41
CA ASN A 44 -6.47 -6.78 14.27
C ASN A 44 -5.30 -7.07 13.30
N ARG A 45 -4.60 -8.19 13.47
CA ARG A 45 -3.44 -8.57 12.62
C ARG A 45 -3.83 -8.74 11.17
N VAL A 46 -5.03 -9.25 10.88
CA VAL A 46 -5.52 -9.46 9.51
C VAL A 46 -5.54 -8.15 8.74
N TRP A 47 -6.17 -7.11 9.30
CA TRP A 47 -6.23 -5.78 8.68
C TRP A 47 -4.85 -5.17 8.46
N MET A 48 -3.94 -5.38 9.41
CA MET A 48 -2.56 -4.92 9.31
C MET A 48 -1.79 -5.64 8.20
N TYR A 49 -1.89 -6.97 8.10
CA TYR A 49 -1.26 -7.74 7.02
C TYR A 49 -1.84 -7.40 5.65
N THR A 50 -3.15 -7.18 5.55
CA THR A 50 -3.81 -6.74 4.32
C THR A 50 -3.31 -5.36 3.88
N ALA A 51 -3.16 -4.42 4.82
CA ALA A 51 -2.61 -3.08 4.55
C ALA A 51 -1.17 -3.16 4.03
N ILE A 52 -0.32 -3.95 4.71
CA ILE A 52 1.07 -4.18 4.31
C ILE A 52 1.13 -4.78 2.90
N GLY A 53 0.30 -5.80 2.62
CA GLY A 53 0.21 -6.43 1.30
C GLY A 53 -0.17 -5.44 0.20
N CYS A 54 -1.20 -4.62 0.42
CA CYS A 54 -1.62 -3.59 -0.54
C CYS A 54 -0.52 -2.56 -0.83
N LEU A 55 0.18 -2.08 0.21
CA LEU A 55 1.29 -1.15 0.04
C LEU A 55 2.47 -1.79 -0.70
N PHE A 56 2.79 -3.04 -0.41
CA PHE A 56 3.85 -3.77 -1.10
C PHE A 56 3.55 -3.92 -2.59
N ILE A 57 2.31 -4.30 -2.94
CA ILE A 57 1.86 -4.42 -4.33
C ILE A 57 1.94 -3.07 -5.03
N SER A 58 1.53 -1.98 -4.37
CA SER A 58 1.62 -0.63 -4.92
C SER A 58 3.06 -0.24 -5.25
N ILE A 59 4.02 -0.53 -4.36
CA ILE A 59 5.46 -0.28 -4.60
C ILE A 59 5.97 -1.08 -5.80
N ILE A 60 5.59 -2.37 -5.91
CA ILE A 60 5.99 -3.21 -7.04
C ILE A 60 5.43 -2.67 -8.36
N LEU A 61 4.14 -2.29 -8.39
CA LEU A 61 3.52 -1.66 -9.56
C LEU A 61 4.24 -0.38 -9.96
N SER A 62 4.59 0.46 -8.99
CA SER A 62 5.32 1.71 -9.22
C SER A 62 6.71 1.44 -9.81
N TYR A 63 7.43 0.44 -9.30
CA TYR A 63 8.73 0.04 -9.83
C TYR A 63 8.66 -0.45 -11.28
N ILE A 64 7.68 -1.32 -11.59
CA ILE A 64 7.45 -1.82 -12.95
C ILE A 64 7.10 -0.67 -13.90
N GLN A 65 6.24 0.25 -13.46
CA GLN A 65 5.83 1.41 -14.25
C GLN A 65 7.03 2.33 -14.56
N LYS A 66 7.91 2.56 -13.58
CA LYS A 66 9.16 3.30 -13.76
C LYS A 66 10.08 2.62 -14.78
N GLN A 67 10.21 1.29 -14.72
CA GLN A 67 11.03 0.52 -15.65
C GLN A 67 10.47 0.56 -17.09
N GLN A 68 9.14 0.52 -17.25
CA GLN A 68 8.48 0.63 -18.56
C GLN A 68 8.62 2.03 -19.17
N ASN A 69 8.60 3.09 -18.36
CA ASN A 69 8.84 4.44 -18.85
C ASN A 69 10.30 4.64 -19.30
N ASN A 70 11.28 4.10 -18.56
CA ASN A 70 12.69 4.14 -18.97
C ASN A 70 12.96 3.35 -20.27
N LYS A 71 12.32 2.19 -20.47
CA LYS A 71 12.47 1.41 -21.72
C LYS A 71 11.87 2.13 -22.94
N GLY A 72 10.74 2.82 -22.77
CA GLY A 72 10.11 3.59 -23.86
C GLY A 72 10.91 4.83 -24.31
N GLN A 73 11.84 5.33 -23.49
CA GLN A 73 12.76 6.41 -23.87
C GLN A 73 14.00 5.90 -24.59
N GLY A 74 14.39 4.63 -24.41
CA GLY A 74 15.51 4.01 -25.13
C GLY A 74 15.21 3.67 -26.60
N GLU A 75 13.96 3.35 -26.94
CA GLU A 75 13.56 3.13 -28.35
C GLU A 75 13.39 4.43 -29.14
N ASN A 76 13.11 5.56 -28.49
CA ASN A 76 12.94 6.86 -29.17
C ASN A 76 14.27 7.59 -29.44
N GLN A 77 15.38 7.17 -28.80
CA GLN A 77 16.73 7.69 -29.04
C GLN A 77 17.46 6.98 -30.20
N LYS A 78 16.87 5.93 -30.78
CA LYS A 78 17.49 5.13 -31.84
C LYS A 78 16.73 5.19 -33.18
N LYS A 79 15.88 6.20 -33.37
CA LYS A 79 15.08 6.39 -34.58
C LYS A 79 15.24 7.80 -35.13
#